data_AF-W1DIN5-F1
#
_entry.id   AF-W1DIN5-F1
#
_cell.length_a   1.000
_cell.length_b   1.000
_cell.length_c   1.000
_cell.angle_alpha   90.00
_cell.angle_beta   90.00
_cell.angle_gamma   90.00
#
_symmetry.space_group_name_H-M   'P 1'
#
loop_
_entity.id
_entity.type
_entity.pdbx_description
1 polymer ?
#
loop_
_entity_poly.entity_id
_entity_poly.type
_entity_poly.pdbx_seq_one_letter_code
_entity_poly.pdbx_strand_id
1 'polypeptide(L)'
;MIPDKSVEILLGELSRDIAQRTPGTGDFPTAVEGLELFRRNEPAPPVSCLVPPSIVLVADGAKIMWVGGEPYEYNAEKFLITSLDLPASSEILQASTSQPASA
;
A
#
# COMPACT_ATOMS: atom_id res chain seq x y z
N MET A 1 1.68 -23.20 9.14
CA MET A 1 0.59 -22.31 8.71
C MET A 1 0.31 -21.40 9.89
N ILE A 2 0.57 -20.09 9.77
CA ILE A 2 0.23 -19.14 10.84
C ILE A 2 -1.30 -19.12 10.93
N PRO A 3 -1.91 -19.19 12.13
CA PRO A 3 -3.36 -19.09 12.27
C PRO A 3 -3.83 -17.74 11.72
N ASP A 4 -4.92 -17.76 10.97
CA ASP A 4 -5.51 -16.57 10.30
C ASP A 4 -5.63 -15.37 11.25
N LYS A 5 -6.11 -15.63 12.47
CA LYS A 5 -6.27 -14.64 13.55
C LYS A 5 -4.96 -13.98 14.01
N SER A 6 -3.83 -14.68 13.91
CA SER A 6 -2.53 -14.08 14.25
C SER A 6 -2.07 -13.09 13.18
N VAL A 7 -2.38 -13.35 11.91
CA VAL A 7 -2.07 -12.43 10.80
C VAL A 7 -2.92 -11.17 10.90
N GLU A 8 -4.22 -11.31 11.19
CA GLU A 8 -5.13 -10.18 11.42
C GLU A 8 -4.63 -9.25 12.53
N ILE A 9 -4.14 -9.82 13.65
CA ILE A 9 -3.58 -9.04 14.76
C ILE A 9 -2.34 -8.26 14.30
N LEU A 10 -1.42 -8.93 13.60
CA LEU A 10 -0.18 -8.29 13.12
C LEU A 10 -0.44 -7.20 12.09
N LEU A 11 -1.41 -7.38 11.19
CA LEU A 11 -1.84 -6.34 10.25
C LEU A 11 -2.47 -5.14 10.98
N GLY A 12 -3.27 -5.39 12.01
CA GLY A 12 -3.84 -4.34 12.86
C GLY A 12 -2.79 -3.56 13.63
N GLU A 13 -1.74 -4.23 14.12
CA GLU A 13 -0.58 -3.59 14.74
C GLU A 13 0.21 -2.76 13.71
N LEU A 14 0.50 -3.33 12.54
CA LEU A 14 1.21 -2.65 11.46
C LEU A 14 0.47 -1.39 10.98
N SER A 15 -0.85 -1.49 10.75
CA SER A 15 -1.68 -0.35 10.36
C SER A 15 -1.63 0.78 11.38
N ARG A 16 -1.69 0.44 12.67
CA ARG A 16 -1.58 1.42 13.77
C ARG A 16 -0.21 2.08 13.80
N ASP A 17 0.83 1.31 13.58
CA ASP A 17 2.22 1.77 13.53
C ASP A 17 2.49 2.71 12.35
N ILE A 18 1.92 2.41 11.18
CA ILE A 18 1.96 3.29 10.01
C ILE A 18 1.20 4.57 10.30
N ALA A 19 0.00 4.49 10.88
CA ALA A 19 -0.82 5.66 11.19
C ALA A 19 -0.11 6.66 12.12
N GLN A 20 0.68 6.18 13.09
CA GLN A 20 1.46 7.06 13.99
C GLN A 20 2.58 7.82 13.28
N ARG A 21 3.06 7.31 12.14
CA ARG A 21 4.19 7.87 11.38
C ARG A 21 3.75 8.65 10.14
N THR A 22 2.44 8.63 9.83
CA THR A 22 1.85 9.23 8.64
C THR A 22 0.77 10.26 9.03
N PRO A 23 1.13 11.53 9.29
CA PRO A 23 0.20 12.55 9.81
C PRO A 23 -0.97 12.91 8.87
N GLY A 24 -0.93 12.50 7.60
CA GLY A 24 -1.97 12.79 6.62
C GLY A 24 -1.76 12.00 5.32
N THR A 25 -2.47 12.40 4.27
CA THR A 25 -2.26 11.86 2.92
C THR A 25 -0.86 12.21 2.43
N GLY A 26 -0.09 11.21 2.02
CA GLY A 26 1.26 11.41 1.50
C GLY A 26 2.12 10.15 1.55
N ASP A 27 3.37 10.35 1.15
CA ASP A 27 4.42 9.34 1.09
C ASP A 27 5.51 9.77 2.08
N PHE A 28 5.94 8.85 2.93
CA PHE A 28 6.69 9.14 4.13
C PHE A 28 7.95 8.28 4.16
N PRO A 29 9.12 8.83 3.81
CA PRO A 29 10.37 8.10 3.91
C PRO A 29 10.66 7.78 5.39
N THR A 30 11.32 6.65 5.61
CA THR A 30 11.73 6.24 6.96
C THR A 30 13.24 6.37 7.14
N ALA A 31 13.72 6.15 8.37
CA ALA A 31 15.16 6.05 8.64
C ALA A 31 15.79 4.76 8.07
N VAL A 32 14.97 3.79 7.64
CA VAL A 32 15.44 2.57 6.99
C VAL A 32 15.46 2.81 5.49
N GLU A 33 16.65 2.74 4.89
CA GLU A 33 16.82 2.90 3.45
C GLU A 33 16.02 1.85 2.69
N GLY A 34 15.26 2.29 1.68
CA GLY A 34 14.38 1.44 0.87
C GLY A 34 13.02 1.11 1.51
N LEU A 35 12.73 1.64 2.71
CA LEU A 35 11.40 1.54 3.33
C LEU A 35 10.71 2.91 3.35
N GLU A 36 9.55 2.96 2.71
CA GLU A 36 8.66 4.13 2.65
C GLU A 36 7.26 3.71 3.12
N LEU A 37 6.58 4.62 3.82
CA LEU A 37 5.21 4.43 4.26
C LEU A 37 4.27 5.29 3.42
N PHE A 38 3.11 4.75 3.10
CA PHE A 38 2.08 5.42 2.31
C PHE A 38 0.80 5.58 3.13
N ARG A 39 0.15 6.73 2.96
CA ARG A 39 -1.21 6.94 3.44
C ARG A 39 -2.06 7.68 2.42
N ARG A 40 -3.27 7.20 2.18
CA ARG A 40 -4.32 7.88 1.39
C ARG A 40 -5.62 7.84 2.17
N ASN A 41 -6.28 8.99 2.27
CA ASN A 41 -7.53 9.14 3.05
C ASN A 41 -8.78 9.24 2.15
N GLU A 42 -8.64 9.08 0.84
CA GLU A 42 -9.72 9.13 -0.15
C GLU A 42 -9.35 8.30 -1.38
N PRO A 43 -10.34 7.81 -2.16
CA PRO A 43 -10.08 7.19 -3.45
C PRO A 43 -9.41 8.18 -4.39
N ALA A 44 -8.53 7.68 -5.25
CA ALA A 44 -7.77 8.50 -6.17
C ALA A 44 -7.67 7.78 -7.52
N PRO A 45 -7.87 8.49 -8.64
CA PRO A 45 -7.79 7.91 -9.97
C PRO A 45 -6.37 7.42 -10.28
N PRO A 46 -6.18 6.62 -11.34
CA PRO A 46 -4.86 6.15 -11.75
C PRO A 46 -3.88 7.31 -11.97
N VAL A 47 -2.73 7.26 -11.29
CA VAL A 47 -1.61 8.21 -11.45
C VAL A 47 -0.41 7.47 -11.99
N SER A 48 0.14 7.94 -13.12
CA SER A 48 1.33 7.34 -13.73
C SER A 48 2.56 7.45 -12.84
N CYS A 49 3.31 6.36 -12.74
CA CYS A 49 4.49 6.23 -11.91
C CYS A 49 5.49 5.24 -12.53
N LEU A 50 6.74 5.29 -12.05
CA LEU A 50 7.73 4.25 -12.28
C LEU A 50 7.92 3.51 -10.96
N VAL A 51 7.48 2.26 -10.89
CA VAL A 51 7.55 1.45 -9.68
C VAL A 51 8.89 0.72 -9.66
N PRO A 52 9.78 0.98 -8.67
CA PRO A 52 11.06 0.29 -8.59
C PRO A 52 10.89 -1.17 -8.16
N PRO A 53 11.92 -2.02 -8.29
CA PRO A 53 11.95 -3.35 -7.69
C PRO A 53 11.69 -3.27 -6.17
N SER A 54 10.56 -3.82 -5.72
CA SER A 54 10.09 -3.65 -4.35
C SER A 54 9.04 -4.70 -3.97
N ILE A 55 8.74 -4.77 -2.67
CA ILE A 55 7.58 -5.48 -2.13
C ILE A 55 6.69 -4.43 -1.48
N VAL A 56 5.40 -4.41 -1.84
CA VAL A 56 4.41 -3.52 -1.23
C VAL A 56 3.43 -4.36 -0.41
N LEU A 57 3.42 -4.11 0.90
CA LEU A 57 2.52 -4.73 1.86
C LEU A 57 1.44 -3.73 2.25
N VAL A 58 0.18 -4.01 1.94
CA VAL A 58 -0.93 -3.14 2.33
C VAL A 58 -1.38 -3.53 3.73
N ALA A 59 -1.43 -2.58 4.65
CA ALA A 59 -1.91 -2.80 6.01
C ALA A 59 -3.42 -2.55 6.15
N ASP A 60 -3.97 -1.62 5.35
CA ASP A 60 -5.41 -1.34 5.25
C ASP A 60 -5.73 -0.72 3.88
N GLY A 61 -6.98 -0.88 3.42
CA GLY A 61 -7.47 -0.41 2.13
C GLY A 61 -7.10 -1.31 0.94
N ALA A 62 -7.37 -0.82 -0.26
CA ALA A 62 -7.14 -1.53 -1.52
C ALA A 62 -6.62 -0.61 -2.62
N LYS A 63 -5.72 -1.13 -3.44
CA LYS A 63 -5.07 -0.42 -4.55
C LYS A 63 -5.12 -1.27 -5.83
N ILE A 64 -5.08 -0.60 -6.98
CA ILE A 64 -4.78 -1.24 -8.27
C ILE A 64 -3.46 -0.70 -8.79
N MET A 65 -2.59 -1.60 -9.25
CA MET A 65 -1.46 -1.26 -10.11
C MET A 65 -1.84 -1.58 -11.55
N TRP A 66 -1.88 -0.58 -12.42
CA TRP A 66 -2.14 -0.73 -13.84
C TRP A 66 -0.83 -0.89 -14.59
N VAL A 67 -0.59 -2.06 -15.20
CA VAL A 67 0.63 -2.35 -15.97
C VAL A 67 0.25 -2.76 -17.38
N GLY A 68 0.69 -1.98 -18.38
CA GLY A 68 0.32 -2.24 -19.77
C GLY A 68 -1.19 -2.18 -20.07
N GLY A 69 -1.96 -1.50 -19.22
CA GLY A 69 -3.43 -1.45 -19.29
C GLY A 69 -4.15 -2.54 -18.50
N GLU A 70 -3.44 -3.52 -17.96
CA GLU A 70 -4.01 -4.60 -17.15
C GLU A 70 -4.03 -4.21 -15.65
N PRO A 71 -5.16 -4.40 -14.94
CA PRO A 71 -5.27 -4.10 -13.52
C PRO A 71 -4.77 -5.25 -12.64
N TYR A 72 -3.90 -4.92 -11.68
CA TYR A 72 -3.46 -5.83 -10.62
C TYR A 72 -3.89 -5.28 -9.27
N GLU A 73 -4.98 -5.80 -8.72
CA GLU A 73 -5.48 -5.40 -7.40
C GLU A 73 -4.71 -6.08 -6.26
N TYR A 74 -4.38 -5.29 -5.24
CA TYR A 74 -3.65 -5.74 -4.05
C TYR A 74 -4.16 -5.01 -2.79
N ASN A 75 -4.15 -5.72 -1.66
CA ASN A 75 -4.77 -5.33 -0.38
C ASN A 75 -4.12 -6.12 0.77
N ALA A 76 -4.72 -6.11 1.97
CA ALA A 76 -4.16 -6.83 3.13
C ALA A 76 -3.96 -8.35 2.93
N GLU A 77 -4.65 -8.97 1.96
CA GLU A 77 -4.53 -10.39 1.62
C GLU A 77 -3.56 -10.66 0.46
N LYS A 78 -3.25 -9.64 -0.34
CA LYS A 78 -2.44 -9.75 -1.57
C LYS A 78 -1.40 -8.65 -1.59
N PHE A 79 -0.13 -9.02 -1.63
CA PHE A 79 0.96 -8.06 -1.79
C PHE A 79 1.38 -7.91 -3.26
N LEU A 80 2.03 -6.79 -3.57
CA LEU A 80 2.67 -6.57 -4.86
C LEU A 80 4.17 -6.86 -4.74
N ILE A 81 4.74 -7.54 -5.73
CA ILE A 81 6.18 -7.72 -5.89
C ILE A 81 6.58 -7.31 -7.30
N THR A 82 7.61 -6.48 -7.40
CA THR A 82 8.21 -6.03 -8.66
C THR A 82 9.70 -6.36 -8.64
N SER A 83 10.22 -6.84 -9.77
CA SER A 83 11.64 -7.24 -9.91
C SER A 83 12.44 -6.33 -10.82
N LEU A 84 11.76 -5.42 -11.52
CA LEU A 84 12.31 -4.46 -12.48
C LEU A 84 11.61 -3.11 -12.26
N ASP A 85 12.19 -2.05 -12.79
CA ASP A 85 11.51 -0.77 -12.92
C ASP A 85 10.32 -0.91 -13.88
N LEU A 86 9.11 -0.69 -13.38
CA LEU A 86 7.86 -0.87 -14.13
C LEU A 86 7.15 0.47 -14.36
N PRO A 87 7.03 0.94 -15.60
CA PRO A 87 6.10 2.00 -15.95
C PRO A 87 4.67 1.50 -15.70
N ALA A 88 3.96 2.17 -14.79
CA ALA A 88 2.64 1.75 -14.34
C ALA A 88 1.76 2.96 -13.98
N SER A 89 0.52 2.71 -13.58
CA SER A 89 -0.28 3.71 -12.86
C SER A 89 -0.83 3.13 -11.57
N SER A 90 -0.72 3.86 -10.47
CA SER A 90 -1.30 3.47 -9.19
C SER A 90 -2.67 4.12 -9.01
N GLU A 91 -3.66 3.34 -8.61
CA GLU A 91 -5.01 3.80 -8.28
C GLU A 91 -5.38 3.39 -6.85
N ILE A 92 -6.13 4.24 -6.16
CA ILE A 92 -6.67 3.94 -4.83
C ILE A 92 -8.16 3.67 -4.97
N LEU A 93 -8.57 2.42 -4.74
CA LEU A 93 -9.97 1.99 -4.86
C LEU A 93 -10.82 2.42 -3.66
N GLN A 94 -10.30 2.14 -2.46
CA GLN A 94 -11.03 2.29 -1.22
C GLN A 94 -10.13 2.94 -0.18
N ALA A 95 -10.49 4.16 0.21
CA ALA A 95 -9.89 4.87 1.32
C ALA A 95 -10.87 5.93 1.84
N SER A 96 -10.82 6.18 3.14
CA SER A 96 -11.54 7.24 3.83
C SER A 96 -10.70 7.75 4.99
N THR A 97 -11.10 8.87 5.60
CA THR A 97 -10.42 9.36 6.80
C THR A 97 -10.51 8.37 7.97
N SER A 98 -11.63 7.64 8.08
CA SER A 98 -11.86 6.62 9.12
C SER A 98 -11.22 5.26 8.80
N GLN A 99 -10.95 4.98 7.53
CA GLN A 99 -10.35 3.75 7.05
C GLN A 99 -9.42 4.07 5.87
N PRO A 100 -8.17 4.50 6.14
CA PRO A 100 -7.24 4.93 5.11
C PRO A 100 -6.65 3.74 4.34
N ALA A 101 -6.25 3.96 3.09
CA ALA A 101 -5.35 3.02 2.42
C ALA A 101 -3.92 3.28 2.90
N SER A 102 -3.30 2.28 3.54
CA SER A 102 -1.96 2.37 4.10
C SER A 102 -1.08 1.18 3.74
N ALA A 103 0.19 1.45 3.49
CA ALA A 103 1.20 0.47 3.10
C ALA A 103 2.57 0.90 3.60
#